data_AF-A0A455UH53-F1
#
_entry.id   AF-A0A455UH53-F1
#
_cell.length_a   1.000
_cell.length_b   1.000
_cell.length_c   1.000
_cell.angle_alpha   90.00
_cell.angle_beta   90.00
_cell.angle_gamma   90.00
#
_symmetry.space_group_name_H-M   'P 1'
#
loop_
_entity.id
_entity.type
_entity.pdbx_description
1 polymer ?
#
loop_
_entity_poly.entity_id
_entity_poly.type
_entity_poly.pdbx_seq_one_letter_code
_entity_poly.pdbx_strand_id
1 'polypeptide(L)'
;MTPRHLHEKVILEESLSARIIALEEAGKSLALLVEGERLLGLIAVRDEPREDALEGLAALSRLGVQAVMLSGDNARTVAATGVA
;
A
#
# COMPACT_ATOMS: atom_id res chain seq x y z
N MET A 1 -12.73 -0.36 -7.93
CA MET A 1 -11.76 -0.80 -8.96
C MET A 1 -10.34 -0.47 -8.48
N THR A 2 -9.31 -1.27 -8.78
CA THR A 2 -7.91 -0.92 -8.43
C THR A 2 -7.25 -0.09 -9.54
N PRO A 3 -6.21 0.73 -9.26
CA PRO A 3 -5.60 1.63 -10.27
C PRO A 3 -5.11 0.93 -11.53
N ARG A 4 -4.59 -0.30 -11.38
CA ARG A 4 -4.16 -1.14 -12.50
C ARG A 4 -5.30 -1.47 -13.48
N HIS A 5 -6.52 -1.69 -12.98
CA HIS A 5 -7.69 -1.99 -13.81
C HIS A 5 -8.39 -0.73 -14.34
N LEU A 6 -7.99 0.46 -13.90
CA LEU A 6 -8.60 1.73 -14.32
C LEU A 6 -8.06 2.24 -15.66
N HIS A 7 -6.77 2.00 -15.92
CA HIS A 7 -6.09 2.46 -17.15
C HIS A 7 -6.72 1.94 -18.44
N GLU A 8 -7.47 0.83 -18.38
CA GLU A 8 -8.16 0.25 -19.55
C GLU A 8 -9.54 0.86 -19.82
N LYS A 9 -10.10 1.66 -18.88
CA LYS A 9 -11.51 2.09 -18.93
C LYS A 9 -11.76 3.58 -18.69
N VAL A 10 -10.77 4.33 -18.19
CA VAL A 10 -10.93 5.75 -17.84
C VAL A 10 -9.66 6.52 -18.16
N ILE A 11 -9.81 7.66 -18.85
CA ILE A 11 -8.72 8.62 -19.05
C ILE A 11 -8.53 9.39 -17.75
N LEU A 12 -7.35 9.26 -17.15
CA LEU A 12 -6.97 9.99 -15.95
C LEU A 12 -6.25 11.30 -16.33
N GLU A 13 -6.60 12.39 -15.65
CA GLU A 13 -5.76 13.59 -15.72
C GLU A 13 -4.37 13.31 -15.12
N GLU A 14 -3.35 13.93 -15.69
CA GLU A 14 -1.95 13.71 -15.31
C GLU A 14 -1.67 14.04 -13.84
N SER A 15 -2.31 15.08 -13.31
CA SER A 15 -2.21 15.49 -11.90
C SER A 15 -2.73 14.42 -10.94
N LEU A 16 -3.77 13.69 -11.35
CA LEU A 16 -4.38 12.63 -10.57
C LEU A 16 -3.56 11.34 -10.67
N SER A 17 -3.03 11.02 -11.85
CA SER A 17 -2.09 9.91 -12.03
C SER A 17 -0.87 10.06 -11.14
N ALA A 18 -0.28 11.26 -11.08
CA ALA A 18 0.82 11.56 -10.17
C ALA A 18 0.44 11.35 -8.70
N ARG A 19 -0.78 11.74 -8.30
CA ARG A 19 -1.25 11.56 -6.93
C ARG A 19 -1.51 10.09 -6.58
N ILE A 20 -2.02 9.30 -7.53
CA ILE A 20 -2.18 7.85 -7.38
C ILE A 20 -0.82 7.19 -7.16
N ILE A 21 0.18 7.53 -7.98
CA ILE A 21 1.55 7.02 -7.85
C ILE A 21 2.10 7.32 -6.46
N ALA A 22 2.03 8.58 -6.01
CA ALA A 22 2.54 8.99 -4.71
C ALA A 22 1.85 8.25 -3.54
N LEU A 23 0.56 7.95 -3.65
CA LEU A 23 -0.16 7.19 -2.63
C LEU A 23 0.23 5.71 -2.63
N GLU A 24 0.43 5.10 -3.80
CA GLU A 24 0.94 3.73 -3.90
C GLU A 24 2.38 3.61 -3.38
N GLU A 25 3.24 4.59 -3.69
CA GLU A 25 4.61 4.66 -3.15
C GLU A 25 4.64 4.81 -1.63
N ALA A 26 3.63 5.46 -1.05
CA ALA A 26 3.43 5.51 0.39
C ALA A 26 2.87 4.20 1.00
N GLY A 27 2.83 3.12 0.21
CA GLY A 27 2.37 1.79 0.62
C GLY A 27 0.84 1.68 0.76
N LYS A 28 0.08 2.65 0.24
CA LYS A 28 -1.39 2.62 0.36
C LYS A 28 -2.01 1.79 -0.75
N SER A 29 -2.96 0.95 -0.37
CA SER A 29 -3.88 0.27 -1.28
C SER A 29 -5.01 1.22 -1.67
N LEU A 30 -5.28 1.33 -2.97
CA LEU A 30 -6.25 2.27 -3.52
C LEU A 30 -7.50 1.58 -4.07
N ALA A 31 -8.67 2.07 -3.68
CA ALA A 31 -9.95 1.71 -4.28
C ALA A 31 -10.55 2.93 -4.98
N LEU A 32 -10.76 2.83 -6.29
CA LEU A 32 -11.33 3.88 -7.12
C LEU A 32 -12.83 3.64 -7.32
N LEU A 33 -13.62 4.69 -7.16
CA LEU A 33 -15.05 4.73 -7.43
C LEU A 33 -15.28 5.41 -8.78
N VAL A 34 -15.89 4.68 -9.70
CA VAL A 34 -16.13 5.11 -11.09
C VAL A 34 -17.60 4.88 -11.43
N GLU A 35 -18.22 5.83 -12.11
CA GLU A 35 -19.54 5.71 -12.72
C GLU A 35 -19.40 5.86 -14.24
N GLY A 36 -19.60 4.75 -14.97
CA GLY A 36 -19.29 4.68 -16.40
C GLY A 36 -17.80 4.90 -16.66
N GLU A 37 -17.46 5.99 -17.36
CA GLU A 37 -16.08 6.43 -17.62
C GLU A 37 -15.64 7.57 -16.68
N ARG A 38 -16.51 8.00 -15.76
CA ARG A 38 -16.24 9.13 -14.86
C ARG A 38 -15.71 8.64 -13.53
N LEU A 39 -14.51 9.06 -13.16
CA LEU A 39 -14.01 8.87 -11.79
C LEU A 39 -14.76 9.80 -10.83
N LEU A 40 -15.36 9.21 -9.80
CA LEU A 40 -16.08 9.93 -8.73
C LEU A 40 -15.18 10.19 -7.52
N GLY A 41 -14.20 9.33 -7.27
CA GLY A 41 -13.27 9.49 -6.16
C GLY A 41 -12.39 8.27 -5.92
N LEU A 42 -11.57 8.34 -4.87
CA LEU A 42 -10.73 7.24 -4.43
C LEU A 42 -10.70 7.15 -2.91
N ILE A 43 -10.49 5.94 -2.42
CA ILE A 43 -10.22 5.64 -1.01
C ILE A 43 -8.82 5.05 -0.95
N ALA A 44 -7.97 5.61 -0.10
CA ALA A 44 -6.62 5.13 0.16
C ALA A 44 -6.54 4.54 1.56
N VAL A 45 -6.15 3.28 1.66
CA VAL A 45 -6.07 2.53 2.93
C VAL A 45 -4.68 1.96 3.07
N ARG A 46 -4.16 1.91 4.31
CA ARG A 46 -2.91 1.24 4.63
C ARG A 46 -3.08 0.50 5.95
N ASP A 47 -2.54 -0.70 6.01
CA ASP A 47 -2.40 -1.41 7.28
C ASP A 47 -1.20 -0.86 8.02
N GLU A 48 -1.45 -0.31 9.20
CA GLU A 48 -0.36 0.18 10.05
C GLU A 48 0.17 -0.98 10.90
N PRO A 49 1.50 -1.14 11.00
CA PRO A 49 2.06 -2.12 11.92
C PRO A 49 1.61 -1.78 13.33
N ARG A 50 1.32 -2.82 14.13
CA ARG A 50 0.97 -2.63 15.53
C ARG A 50 2.09 -1.89 16.26
N GLU A 51 1.72 -1.02 17.19
CA GLU A 51 2.67 -0.22 17.98
C GLU A 51 3.72 -1.08 18.70
N ASP A 52 3.34 -2.30 19.11
CA ASP A 52 4.18 -3.26 19.82
C ASP A 52 5.04 -4.15 18.91
N ALA A 53 4.87 -4.09 17.59
CA ALA A 53 5.57 -4.96 16.65
C ALA A 53 7.09 -4.79 16.71
N LEU A 54 7.56 -3.54 16.81
CA LEU A 54 8.98 -3.21 16.91
C LEU A 54 9.62 -3.79 18.18
N GLU A 55 8.94 -3.67 19.31
CA GLU A 55 9.44 -4.17 20.59
C GLU A 55 9.53 -5.70 20.58
N GLY A 56 8.52 -6.37 20.02
CA GLY A 56 8.49 -7.82 19.85
C GLY A 56 9.64 -8.34 18.97
N LEU A 57 9.87 -7.69 17.82
CA LEU A 57 10.99 -8.03 16.93
C LEU A 57 12.35 -7.82 17.62
N ALA A 58 12.52 -6.73 18.35
CA ALA A 58 13.74 -6.47 19.10
C ALA A 58 13.98 -7.51 20.22
N ALA A 59 12.92 -7.97 20.89
CA ALA A 59 13.01 -9.04 21.88
C ALA A 59 13.45 -10.37 21.26
N LEU A 60 12.89 -10.74 20.10
CA LEU A 60 13.29 -11.95 19.37
C LEU A 60 14.75 -11.87 18.90
N SER A 61 15.17 -10.71 18.37
CA SER A 61 16.56 -10.47 17.95
C SER A 61 17.55 -10.64 19.12
N ARG A 62 17.22 -10.12 20.32
CA ARG A 62 18.03 -10.32 21.54
C ARG A 62 18.17 -11.78 21.95
N LEU A 63 17.22 -12.64 21.58
CA LEU A 63 17.27 -14.08 21.81
C LEU A 63 18.02 -14.83 20.70
N GLY A 64 18.57 -14.13 19.70
CA GLY A 64 19.25 -14.72 18.55
C GLY A 64 18.28 -15.29 17.50
N VAL A 65 16.99 -14.95 17.56
CA VAL A 65 15.98 -15.40 16.60
C VAL A 65 15.85 -14.38 15.49
N GLN A 66 16.01 -14.84 14.25
CA GLN A 66 15.83 -13.99 13.06
C GLN A 66 14.39 -14.06 12.56
N ALA A 67 13.72 -12.91 12.50
CA ALA A 67 12.39 -12.80 11.91
C ALA A 67 12.49 -12.64 10.38
N VAL A 68 11.56 -13.25 9.64
CA VAL A 68 11.41 -13.07 8.20
C VAL A 68 9.94 -12.77 7.91
N MET A 69 9.67 -11.72 7.15
CA MET A 69 8.32 -11.37 6.72
C MET A 69 7.95 -12.16 5.47
N LEU A 70 6.82 -12.87 5.53
CA LEU A 70 6.15 -13.48 4.38
C LEU A 70 4.88 -12.68 4.10
N SER A 71 4.77 -12.08 2.91
CA SER A 71 3.60 -11.31 2.51
C SER A 71 3.17 -11.66 1.09
N GLY A 72 1.86 -11.66 0.86
CA GLY A 72 1.26 -11.73 -0.48
C GLY A 72 1.06 -10.37 -1.13
N ASP A 73 1.38 -9.28 -0.42
CA ASP A 73 1.30 -7.93 -0.93
C ASP A 73 2.46 -7.60 -1.86
N ASN A 74 2.31 -6.50 -2.60
CA ASN A 74 3.38 -6.01 -3.45
C ASN A 74 4.57 -5.50 -2.61
N ALA A 75 5.77 -5.53 -3.20
CA ALA A 75 7.02 -5.17 -2.51
C ALA A 75 7.03 -3.73 -1.96
N ARG A 76 6.30 -2.78 -2.57
CA ARG A 76 6.21 -1.39 -2.08
C ARG A 76 5.41 -1.31 -0.77
N THR A 77 4.28 -2.01 -0.69
CA THR A 77 3.49 -2.13 0.54
C THR A 77 4.34 -2.76 1.65
N VAL A 78 5.01 -3.88 1.34
CA VAL A 78 5.89 -4.55 2.30
C VAL A 78 7.03 -3.65 2.77
N ALA A 79 7.67 -2.86 1.89
CA ALA A 79 8.74 -1.94 2.30
C ALA A 79 8.25 -0.76 3.16
N ALA A 80 7.00 -0.34 3.00
CA ALA A 80 6.42 0.75 3.78
C ALA A 80 5.96 0.32 5.18
N THR A 81 5.65 -0.97 5.38
CA THR A 81 5.19 -1.52 6.67
C THR A 81 6.19 -2.46 7.34
N GLY A 82 7.15 -2.97 6.56
CA GLY A 82 8.15 -3.93 6.97
C GLY A 82 9.27 -3.26 7.75
N VAL A 83 9.35 -3.59 9.03
CA VAL A 83 10.55 -3.36 9.83
C VAL A 83 11.62 -4.30 9.30
N ALA A 84 12.69 -3.70 8.75
CA ALA A 84 13.88 -4.41 8.28
C ALA A 84 14.60 -5.13 9.42
#